data_AF-A0A1G9GYB0-F1
#
_entry.id   AF-A0A1G9GYB0-F1
#
_cell.length_a   1.000
_cell.length_b   1.000
_cell.length_c   1.000
_cell.angle_alpha   90.00
_cell.angle_beta   90.00
_cell.angle_gamma   90.00
#
_symmetry.space_group_name_H-M   'P 1'
#
loop_
_entity.id
_entity.type
_entity.pdbx_description
1 polymer ?
#
loop_
_entity_poly.entity_id
_entity_poly.type
_entity_poly.pdbx_seq_one_letter_code
_entity_poly.pdbx_strand_id
1 'polypeptide(L)'
;MAEALRLAAADILETDPRDIRATVELLGAAPFVILSDAVPGGAGYCRRLLEESRFSARVLLGRAIAVLDCPRGAACETSCSRCLNDYSNQAHWDQFNRHPVLNWLRALLAQSTPRPAHAPEAAIPIAQTAAATLRVRLEGARLVAVSCPILWGAEDRSEALSSARALRNWLDEDPMRHALFLLPPGADDARSPTGLDREIAFTLAPYERSGQLRFGTLPSSAVLDAPRLSILKGVGSEACVDAFYAEKDAASALAGPLVGVSHMYSCTAGDSWLASVQDSVQSMPGPMSGLTERLRVFRFRPGTARDLSPLFKGVSGRRVALEIEDPWCGVRPHNRRRLANFVAAAVAAGLDIERLAVVWNPHHGEPDPAQAQSSALRAELRSVGITVTPELRHRSGRDRHFHDRVVTIQTVDDGERVNLRWDVTAGIDNLMSHTKECSVFIEER
;
A
#
# COMPACT_ATOMS: atom_id res chain seq x y z
N MET A 1 -2.39 31.87 9.00
CA MET A 1 -3.10 30.69 8.45
C MET A 1 -2.87 30.52 6.96
N ALA A 2 -3.24 31.50 6.12
CA ALA A 2 -3.05 31.45 4.67
C ALA A 2 -1.61 31.08 4.29
N GLU A 3 -0.62 31.69 4.95
CA GLU A 3 0.79 31.38 4.70
C GLU A 3 1.19 29.94 5.03
N ALA A 4 0.70 29.39 6.14
CA ALA A 4 0.96 28.00 6.50
C ALA A 4 0.40 27.03 5.44
N LEU A 5 -0.79 27.33 4.92
CA LEU A 5 -1.42 26.55 3.86
C LEU A 5 -0.66 26.68 2.53
N ARG A 6 -0.14 27.87 2.21
CA ARG A 6 0.70 28.10 1.03
C ARG A 6 1.99 27.28 1.06
N LEU A 7 2.72 27.36 2.18
CA LEU A 7 3.96 26.61 2.38
C LEU A 7 3.71 25.10 2.38
N ALA A 8 2.62 24.66 3.02
CA ALA A 8 2.19 23.27 3.01
C ALA A 8 1.85 22.78 1.60
N ALA A 9 1.10 23.57 0.83
CA ALA A 9 0.75 23.24 -0.55
C ALA A 9 1.99 23.11 -1.43
N ALA A 10 2.94 24.04 -1.32
CA ALA A 10 4.16 24.02 -2.10
C ALA A 10 5.02 22.79 -1.81
N ASP A 11 5.16 22.45 -0.53
CA ASP A 11 5.91 21.27 -0.10
C ASP A 11 5.23 19.95 -0.52
N ILE A 12 3.90 19.84 -0.37
CA ILE A 12 3.12 18.68 -0.83
C ILE A 12 3.25 18.48 -2.35
N LEU A 13 3.28 19.57 -3.11
CA LEU A 13 3.43 19.56 -4.56
C LEU A 13 4.89 19.45 -5.02
N GLU A 14 5.84 19.46 -4.09
CA GLU A 14 7.29 19.47 -4.35
C GLU A 14 7.70 20.60 -5.32
N THR A 15 7.14 21.80 -5.11
CA THR A 15 7.40 22.99 -5.95
C THR A 15 7.95 24.14 -5.13
N ASP A 16 8.46 25.17 -5.81
CA ASP A 16 8.91 26.38 -5.12
C ASP A 16 7.70 27.09 -4.49
N PRO A 17 7.79 27.54 -3.22
CA PRO A 17 6.72 28.30 -2.59
C PRO A 17 6.22 29.46 -3.44
N ARG A 18 7.09 30.12 -4.21
CA ARG A 18 6.75 31.27 -5.07
C ARG A 18 5.82 30.91 -6.23
N ASP A 19 5.67 29.63 -6.57
CA ASP A 19 4.76 29.16 -7.61
C ASP A 19 3.29 29.18 -7.14
N ILE A 20 3.05 29.30 -5.83
CA ILE A 20 1.73 29.32 -5.21
C ILE A 20 1.55 30.62 -4.44
N ARG A 21 0.44 31.29 -4.69
CA ARG A 21 0.00 32.47 -3.92
C ARG A 21 -1.13 32.07 -2.98
N ALA A 22 -1.19 32.75 -1.85
CA ALA A 22 -2.30 32.65 -0.92
C ALA A 22 -2.85 34.03 -0.64
N THR A 23 -4.17 34.16 -0.73
CA THR A 23 -4.90 35.35 -0.29
C THR A 23 -5.93 34.93 0.74
N VAL A 24 -6.36 35.89 1.56
CA VAL A 24 -7.37 35.66 2.58
C VAL A 24 -8.48 36.68 2.42
N GLU A 25 -9.70 36.18 2.45
CA GLU A 25 -10.92 36.97 2.53
C GLU A 25 -11.67 36.58 3.80
N LEU A 26 -12.44 37.51 4.37
CA LEU A 26 -13.33 37.21 5.49
C LEU A 26 -14.75 37.13 4.97
N LEU A 27 -15.31 35.92 4.96
CA LEU A 27 -16.73 35.68 4.68
C LEU A 27 -17.49 35.67 6.01
N GLY A 28 -17.90 36.85 6.44
CA GLY A 28 -18.44 37.07 7.79
C GLY A 28 -17.36 36.82 8.85
N ALA A 29 -17.63 35.89 9.78
CA ALA A 29 -16.65 35.49 10.80
C ALA A 29 -15.71 34.34 10.34
N ALA A 30 -15.91 33.80 9.14
CA ALA A 30 -15.13 32.67 8.63
C ALA A 30 -13.99 33.16 7.72
N PRO A 31 -12.72 32.81 8.01
CA PRO A 31 -11.61 33.11 7.12
C PRO A 31 -11.65 32.17 5.91
N PHE A 32 -11.69 32.75 4.72
CA PHE A 32 -11.62 32.07 3.44
C PHE A 32 -10.22 32.22 2.87
N VAL A 33 -9.50 31.10 2.71
CA VAL A 33 -8.15 31.12 2.13
C VAL A 33 -8.23 30.65 0.69
N ILE A 34 -7.74 31.47 -0.21
CA ILE A 34 -7.72 31.19 -1.65
C ILE A 34 -6.26 30.91 -2.04
N LEU A 35 -6.01 29.70 -2.53
CA LEU A 35 -4.74 29.33 -3.16
C LEU A 35 -4.85 29.48 -4.68
N SER A 36 -3.85 30.07 -5.31
CA SER A 36 -3.79 30.25 -6.76
C SER A 36 -2.38 30.08 -7.30
N ASP A 37 -2.26 29.60 -8.53
CA ASP A 37 -0.97 29.53 -9.22
C ASP A 37 -0.43 30.95 -9.46
N ALA A 38 0.87 31.15 -9.29
CA ALA A 38 1.51 32.46 -9.45
C ALA A 38 1.69 32.87 -10.93
N VAL A 39 1.64 31.91 -11.85
CA VAL A 39 1.90 32.10 -13.29
C VAL A 39 0.63 32.49 -14.05
N PRO A 40 0.65 33.53 -14.90
CA PRO A 40 -0.48 33.87 -15.78
C PRO A 40 -0.89 32.68 -16.65
N GLY A 41 -2.18 32.34 -16.65
CA GLY A 41 -2.71 31.16 -17.36
C GLY A 41 -2.78 29.88 -16.52
N GLY A 42 -2.14 29.86 -15.34
CA GLY A 42 -2.15 28.72 -14.42
C GLY A 42 -1.19 27.61 -14.83
N ALA A 43 -0.30 27.22 -13.92
CA ALA A 43 0.61 26.09 -14.11
C ALA A 43 -0.05 24.73 -13.81
N GLY A 44 -1.25 24.73 -13.23
CA GLY A 44 -2.02 23.56 -12.85
C GLY A 44 -1.77 23.05 -11.43
N TYR A 45 -1.00 23.76 -10.60
CA TYR A 45 -0.68 23.29 -9.23
C TYR A 45 -1.91 23.19 -8.34
N CYS A 46 -2.72 24.25 -8.28
CA CYS A 46 -3.95 24.24 -7.48
C CYS A 46 -4.97 23.22 -7.99
N ARG A 47 -5.00 22.96 -9.30
CA ARG A 47 -5.82 21.90 -9.91
C ARG A 47 -5.37 20.52 -9.45
N ARG A 48 -4.05 20.26 -9.47
CA ARG A 48 -3.47 19.00 -9.00
C ARG A 48 -3.83 18.71 -7.54
N LEU A 49 -3.80 19.70 -6.65
CA LEU A 49 -4.22 19.57 -5.24
C LEU A 49 -5.67 19.08 -5.06
N LEU A 50 -6.52 19.27 -6.06
CA LEU A 50 -7.92 18.85 -6.04
C LEU A 50 -8.15 17.52 -6.78
N GLU A 51 -7.43 17.28 -7.86
CA GLU A 51 -7.69 16.15 -8.77
C GLU A 51 -6.85 14.89 -8.46
N GLU A 52 -5.64 15.04 -7.91
CA GLU A 52 -4.82 13.88 -7.58
C GLU A 52 -5.30 13.24 -6.26
N SER A 53 -5.63 11.95 -6.30
CA SER A 53 -6.20 11.20 -5.16
C SER A 53 -5.32 11.16 -3.92
N ARG A 54 -4.01 11.41 -4.05
CA ARG A 54 -3.07 11.50 -2.93
C ARG A 54 -3.22 12.80 -2.11
N PHE A 55 -3.95 13.79 -2.62
CA PHE A 55 -4.16 15.05 -1.94
C PHE A 55 -5.57 15.14 -1.36
N SER A 56 -5.68 15.77 -0.20
CA SER A 56 -6.95 16.06 0.45
C SER A 56 -6.80 17.30 1.32
N ALA A 57 -7.92 17.94 1.66
CA ALA A 57 -7.93 19.02 2.63
C ALA A 57 -7.27 18.59 3.95
N ARG A 58 -7.49 17.33 4.36
CA ARG A 58 -6.85 16.75 5.56
C ARG A 58 -5.33 16.76 5.45
N VAL A 59 -4.78 16.26 4.35
CA VAL A 59 -3.32 16.23 4.11
C VAL A 59 -2.74 17.63 4.11
N LEU A 60 -3.43 18.59 3.46
CA LEU A 60 -3.03 19.99 3.44
C LEU A 60 -3.02 20.62 4.84
N LEU A 61 -4.10 20.46 5.62
CA LEU A 61 -4.17 20.94 7.00
C LEU A 61 -3.10 20.28 7.88
N GLY A 62 -2.87 18.99 7.69
CA GLY A 62 -1.81 18.23 8.34
C GLY A 62 -0.43 18.78 8.11
N ARG A 63 -0.12 19.08 6.84
CA ARG A 63 1.17 19.66 6.50
C ARG A 63 1.31 21.09 6.98
N ALA A 64 0.24 21.88 6.97
CA ALA A 64 0.23 23.21 7.57
C ALA A 64 0.49 23.15 9.08
N ILE A 65 -0.06 22.15 9.80
CA ILE A 65 0.28 21.90 11.21
C ILE A 65 1.78 21.60 11.35
N ALA A 66 2.35 20.74 10.50
CA ALA A 66 3.78 20.43 10.55
C ALA A 66 4.68 21.66 10.28
N VAL A 67 4.30 22.54 9.34
CA VAL A 67 4.99 23.83 9.11
C VAL A 67 4.96 24.71 10.36
N LEU A 68 3.81 24.74 11.05
CA LEU A 68 3.62 25.53 12.26
C LEU A 68 4.29 24.91 13.48
N ASP A 69 4.58 23.60 13.47
CA ASP A 69 5.25 22.87 14.55
C ASP A 69 6.78 23.06 14.49
N CYS A 70 7.19 24.32 14.70
CA CYS A 70 8.57 24.77 14.59
C CYS A 70 9.53 23.91 15.42
N PRO A 71 10.67 23.48 14.85
CA PRO A 71 11.69 22.69 15.56
C PRO A 71 12.32 23.42 16.75
N ARG A 72 12.20 24.76 16.83
CA ARG A 72 12.62 25.53 18.00
C ARG A 72 11.69 25.38 19.21
N GLY A 73 10.56 24.69 19.07
CA GLY A 73 9.62 24.47 20.17
C GLY A 73 9.22 25.78 20.84
N ALA A 74 9.28 25.82 22.17
CA ALA A 74 8.92 27.00 22.97
C ALA A 74 9.81 28.23 22.72
N ALA A 75 11.00 28.08 22.13
CA ALA A 75 11.91 29.19 21.84
C ALA A 75 11.51 30.02 20.60
N CYS A 76 10.43 29.65 19.90
CA CYS A 76 9.86 30.47 18.83
C CYS A 76 8.66 31.25 19.39
N GLU A 77 8.83 32.56 19.59
CA GLU A 77 7.84 33.43 20.25
C GLU A 77 6.57 33.69 19.42
N THR A 78 6.71 33.97 18.12
CA THR A 78 5.58 34.25 17.23
C THR A 78 5.72 33.48 15.92
N SER A 79 6.81 33.71 15.19
CA SER A 79 7.19 33.07 13.93
C SER A 79 8.70 33.16 13.73
N CYS A 80 9.28 32.34 12.86
CA CYS A 80 10.71 32.41 12.54
C CYS A 80 11.02 31.77 11.17
N SER A 81 12.28 31.87 10.72
CA SER A 81 12.75 31.31 9.45
C SER A 81 12.76 29.78 9.38
N ARG A 82 12.47 29.10 10.49
CA ARG A 82 12.31 27.64 10.55
C ARG A 82 10.84 27.19 10.52
N CYS A 83 9.88 28.12 10.41
CA CYS A 83 8.45 27.80 10.29
C CYS A 83 7.77 28.64 9.20
N LEU A 84 7.32 29.87 9.52
CA LEU A 84 6.49 30.69 8.63
C LEU A 84 7.28 31.73 7.81
N ASN A 85 8.47 32.13 8.25
CA ASN A 85 9.14 33.29 7.67
C ASN A 85 10.01 32.85 6.49
N ASP A 86 9.68 33.36 5.31
CA ASP A 86 10.43 33.20 4.08
C ASP A 86 10.80 34.58 3.51
N TYR A 87 11.83 34.66 2.66
CA TYR A 87 12.22 35.95 2.07
C TYR A 87 11.09 36.58 1.24
N SER A 88 10.27 35.75 0.58
CA SER A 88 9.14 36.20 -0.24
C SER A 88 8.00 36.84 0.56
N ASN A 89 7.92 36.60 1.87
CA ASN A 89 6.83 37.08 2.73
C ASN A 89 7.31 38.07 3.81
N GLN A 90 8.49 38.67 3.63
CA GLN A 90 9.13 39.57 4.60
C GLN A 90 8.25 40.75 5.03
N ALA A 91 7.40 41.25 4.12
CA ALA A 91 6.47 42.34 4.40
C ALA A 91 5.38 42.00 5.45
N HIS A 92 5.26 40.74 5.85
CA HIS A 92 4.21 40.24 6.75
C HIS A 92 4.76 39.56 8.01
N TRP A 93 6.07 39.51 8.22
CA TRP A 93 6.67 38.78 9.35
C TRP A 93 6.18 39.26 10.71
N ASP A 94 5.94 40.55 10.86
CA ASP A 94 5.42 41.20 12.07
C ASP A 94 3.97 40.77 12.39
N GLN A 95 3.22 40.32 11.39
CA GLN A 95 1.83 39.88 11.52
C GLN A 95 1.70 38.38 11.81
N PHE A 96 2.79 37.62 11.70
CA PHE A 96 2.74 36.16 11.85
C PHE A 96 2.88 35.71 13.30
N ASN A 97 1.84 35.04 13.79
CA ASN A 97 1.88 34.26 15.03
C ASN A 97 1.38 32.84 14.78
N ARG A 98 2.25 31.85 14.97
CA ARG A 98 1.96 30.44 14.70
C ARG A 98 1.07 29.79 15.74
N HIS A 99 1.13 30.21 17.00
CA HIS A 99 0.49 29.53 18.13
C HIS A 99 -1.04 29.46 18.02
N PRO A 100 -1.78 30.57 17.81
CA PRO A 100 -3.24 30.51 17.74
C PRO A 100 -3.70 29.70 16.53
N VAL A 101 -3.00 29.81 15.39
CA VAL A 101 -3.32 29.08 14.17
C VAL A 101 -3.04 27.59 14.33
N LEU A 102 -1.93 27.21 14.97
CA LEU A 102 -1.58 25.80 15.23
C LEU A 102 -2.67 25.13 16.09
N ASN A 103 -3.09 25.79 17.16
CA ASN A 103 -4.14 25.29 18.05
C ASN A 103 -5.48 25.18 17.31
N TRP A 104 -5.85 26.20 16.53
CA TRP A 104 -7.08 26.20 15.76
C TRP A 104 -7.10 25.11 14.68
N LEU A 105 -6.01 24.93 13.93
CA LEU A 105 -5.90 23.88 12.91
C LEU A 105 -5.94 22.47 13.52
N ARG A 106 -5.28 22.26 14.67
CA ARG A 106 -5.39 20.99 15.42
C ARG A 106 -6.82 20.71 15.86
N ALA A 107 -7.52 21.72 16.36
CA ALA A 107 -8.93 21.61 16.76
C ALA A 107 -9.86 21.36 15.56
N LEU A 108 -9.66 22.06 14.45
CA LEU A 108 -10.44 21.87 13.22
C LEU A 108 -10.24 20.46 12.66
N LEU A 109 -8.99 20.00 12.62
CA LEU A 109 -8.67 18.64 12.21
C LEU A 109 -9.35 17.63 13.14
N ALA A 110 -9.35 17.85 14.45
CA ALA A 110 -10.02 17.00 15.44
C ALA A 110 -11.53 16.93 15.21
N GLN A 111 -12.19 18.06 14.93
CA GLN A 111 -13.63 18.09 14.63
C GLN A 111 -13.98 17.34 13.34
N SER A 112 -13.12 17.44 12.32
CA SER A 112 -13.31 16.75 11.04
C SER A 112 -12.88 15.28 11.04
N THR A 113 -12.32 14.79 12.16
CA THR A 113 -11.84 13.42 12.28
C THR A 113 -12.59 12.73 13.41
N PRO A 114 -13.54 11.83 13.13
CA PRO A 114 -14.10 11.02 14.20
C PRO A 114 -12.97 10.26 14.90
N ARG A 115 -12.85 10.47 16.21
CA ARG A 115 -11.92 9.71 17.06
C ARG A 115 -12.44 8.26 17.15
N PRO A 116 -11.62 7.25 16.83
CA PRO A 116 -12.01 5.87 17.02
C PRO A 116 -12.46 5.65 18.47
N ALA A 117 -13.58 4.94 18.67
CA ALA A 117 -14.18 4.77 20.00
C ALA A 117 -13.24 4.11 21.03
N HIS A 118 -12.30 3.29 20.56
CA HIS A 118 -11.29 2.61 21.38
C HIS A 118 -10.00 3.42 21.58
N ALA A 119 -9.85 4.57 20.90
CA ALA A 119 -8.73 5.46 21.18
C ALA A 119 -8.93 6.11 22.56
N PRO A 120 -7.85 6.50 23.27
CA PRO A 120 -7.94 7.33 24.47
C PRO A 120 -8.57 8.69 24.19
N GLU A 121 -9.18 9.32 25.19
CA GLU A 121 -9.77 10.66 25.05
C GLU A 121 -8.73 11.73 24.69
N ALA A 122 -7.51 11.59 25.24
CA ALA A 122 -6.38 12.45 24.95
C ALA A 122 -5.69 12.20 23.59
N ALA A 123 -6.18 11.25 22.78
CA ALA A 123 -5.60 10.98 21.47
C ALA A 123 -5.82 12.17 20.52
N ILE A 124 -4.76 12.58 19.83
CA ILE A 124 -4.78 13.72 18.91
C ILE A 124 -4.94 13.24 17.46
N PRO A 125 -5.67 13.97 16.60
CA PRO A 125 -5.80 13.60 15.20
C PRO A 125 -4.45 13.73 14.47
N ILE A 126 -4.21 12.83 13.53
CA ILE A 126 -3.06 12.91 12.61
C ILE A 126 -3.54 12.92 11.16
N ALA A 127 -2.82 13.67 10.32
CA ALA A 127 -3.23 13.90 8.94
C ALA A 127 -2.34 13.20 7.91
N GLN A 128 -1.08 12.91 8.26
CA GLN A 128 -0.14 12.29 7.34
C GLN A 128 0.04 10.81 7.70
N THR A 129 -0.63 9.94 6.95
CA THR A 129 -0.63 8.48 7.18
C THR A 129 -0.20 7.68 5.96
N ALA A 130 0.33 8.36 4.93
CA ALA A 130 0.91 7.69 3.78
C ALA A 130 2.09 6.81 4.20
N ALA A 131 2.22 5.64 3.58
CA ALA A 131 3.29 4.68 3.83
C ALA A 131 4.69 5.28 3.75
N ALA A 132 4.90 6.29 2.89
CA ALA A 132 6.17 7.00 2.74
C ALA A 132 6.66 7.66 4.04
N THR A 133 5.74 7.97 4.96
CA THR A 133 6.07 8.62 6.24
C THR A 133 6.39 7.65 7.36
N LEU A 134 6.19 6.35 7.14
CA LEU A 134 6.43 5.32 8.15
C LEU A 134 7.87 5.39 8.67
N ARG A 135 8.86 5.53 7.79
CA ARG A 135 10.28 5.59 8.19
C ARG A 135 10.57 6.68 9.23
N VAL A 136 9.98 7.88 9.05
CA VAL A 136 10.15 9.00 10.00
C VAL A 136 9.53 8.66 11.36
N ARG A 137 8.40 7.94 11.36
CA ARG A 137 7.73 7.53 12.61
C ARG A 137 8.53 6.48 13.39
N LEU A 138 9.25 5.61 12.67
CA LEU A 138 10.08 4.55 13.25
C LEU A 138 11.44 5.05 13.77
N GLU A 139 11.76 6.34 13.61
CA GLU A 139 13.01 6.90 14.11
C GLU A 139 13.13 6.75 15.64
N GLY A 140 14.27 6.23 16.10
CA GLY A 140 14.51 5.92 17.51
C GLY A 140 13.71 4.74 18.07
N ALA A 141 12.92 4.04 17.24
CA ALA A 141 12.15 2.87 17.67
C ALA A 141 13.05 1.64 17.86
N ARG A 142 12.73 0.82 18.87
CA ARG A 142 13.34 -0.51 19.08
C ARG A 142 12.37 -1.64 18.77
N LEU A 143 11.08 -1.41 19.04
CA LEU A 143 10.01 -2.37 18.78
C LEU A 143 8.86 -1.64 18.09
N VAL A 144 8.35 -2.27 17.03
CA VAL A 144 7.14 -1.86 16.33
C VAL A 144 6.14 -2.99 16.41
N ALA A 145 4.98 -2.73 17.01
CA ALA A 145 3.89 -3.70 17.07
C ALA A 145 2.75 -3.27 16.13
N VAL A 146 2.30 -4.18 15.28
CA VAL A 146 1.15 -3.99 14.37
C VAL A 146 0.03 -4.91 14.80
N SER A 147 -1.10 -4.34 15.22
CA SER A 147 -2.27 -5.10 15.68
C SER A 147 -3.38 -5.04 14.64
N CYS A 148 -3.84 -6.19 14.15
CA CYS A 148 -4.84 -6.27 13.09
C CYS A 148 -5.71 -7.52 13.21
N PRO A 149 -7.00 -7.48 12.78
CA PRO A 149 -7.89 -8.63 12.85
C PRO A 149 -7.57 -9.71 11.80
N ILE A 150 -6.94 -9.31 10.68
CA ILE A 150 -6.59 -10.19 9.57
C ILE A 150 -5.17 -9.88 9.08
N LEU A 151 -4.44 -10.92 8.69
CA LEU A 151 -3.08 -10.78 8.16
C LEU A 151 -3.09 -10.40 6.67
N TRP A 152 -3.84 -11.15 5.88
CA TRP A 152 -3.84 -11.08 4.41
C TRP A 152 -4.94 -10.21 3.82
N GLY A 153 -4.79 -9.85 2.55
CA GLY A 153 -5.76 -9.06 1.78
C GLY A 153 -5.33 -7.63 1.58
N ALA A 154 -4.04 -7.38 1.32
CA ALA A 154 -3.59 -6.06 0.87
C ALA A 154 -4.15 -5.77 -0.54
N GLU A 155 -4.70 -4.56 -0.74
CA GLU A 155 -5.33 -4.16 -2.01
C GLU A 155 -4.52 -3.05 -2.71
N ASP A 156 -4.17 -1.99 -1.98
CA ASP A 156 -3.36 -0.90 -2.53
C ASP A 156 -1.88 -1.32 -2.64
N ARG A 157 -1.47 -1.65 -3.86
CA ARG A 157 -0.10 -2.05 -4.18
C ARG A 157 0.94 -0.99 -3.81
N SER A 158 0.65 0.29 -3.99
CA SER A 158 1.61 1.35 -3.74
C SER A 158 1.86 1.49 -2.23
N GLU A 159 0.78 1.61 -1.46
CA GLU A 159 0.83 1.75 -0.01
C GLU A 159 1.41 0.52 0.67
N ALA A 160 0.97 -0.68 0.29
CA ALA A 160 1.41 -1.92 0.90
C ALA A 160 2.90 -2.22 0.64
N LEU A 161 3.36 -2.08 -0.61
CA LEU A 161 4.78 -2.28 -0.94
C LEU A 161 5.66 -1.18 -0.35
N SER A 162 5.18 0.06 -0.29
CA SER A 162 5.93 1.15 0.35
C SER A 162 6.07 0.91 1.85
N SER A 163 5.00 0.47 2.53
CA SER A 163 5.01 0.10 3.94
C SER A 163 5.98 -1.05 4.21
N ALA A 164 5.91 -2.12 3.42
CA ALA A 164 6.77 -3.28 3.55
C ALA A 164 8.25 -2.93 3.34
N ARG A 165 8.57 -2.11 2.34
CA ARG A 165 9.94 -1.61 2.11
C ARG A 165 10.44 -0.76 3.26
N ALA A 166 9.61 0.12 3.80
CA ALA A 166 9.99 0.95 4.94
C ALA A 166 10.28 0.10 6.19
N LEU A 167 9.44 -0.90 6.48
CA LEU A 167 9.66 -1.83 7.59
C LEU A 167 10.93 -2.66 7.38
N ARG A 168 11.12 -3.22 6.19
CA ARG A 168 12.32 -3.98 5.82
C ARG A 168 13.59 -3.16 6.03
N ASN A 169 13.65 -1.96 5.45
CA ASN A 169 14.81 -1.09 5.57
C ASN A 169 15.08 -0.73 7.04
N TRP A 170 14.04 -0.51 7.84
CA TRP A 170 14.19 -0.25 9.27
C TRP A 170 14.77 -1.45 10.03
N LEU A 171 14.37 -2.68 9.69
CA LEU A 171 14.91 -3.91 10.28
C LEU A 171 16.36 -4.20 9.82
N ASP A 172 16.70 -3.86 8.57
CA ASP A 172 18.05 -4.02 8.01
C ASP A 172 19.09 -3.14 8.70
N GLU A 173 18.68 -1.96 9.16
CA GLU A 173 19.60 -0.96 9.73
C GLU A 173 20.18 -1.38 11.10
N ASP A 174 19.48 -2.19 11.88
CA ASP A 174 19.93 -2.62 13.20
C ASP A 174 19.32 -3.99 13.59
N PRO A 175 20.14 -5.02 13.85
CA PRO A 175 19.67 -6.35 14.23
C PRO A 175 18.89 -6.40 15.55
N MET A 176 19.01 -5.38 16.41
CA MET A 176 18.28 -5.27 17.68
C MET A 176 16.88 -4.66 17.52
N ARG A 177 16.49 -4.29 16.30
CA ARG A 177 15.14 -3.81 16.00
C ARG A 177 14.21 -4.98 15.75
N HIS A 178 13.03 -4.91 16.35
CA HIS A 178 12.02 -5.96 16.26
C HIS A 178 10.67 -5.45 15.75
N ALA A 179 10.03 -6.24 14.90
CA ALA A 179 8.64 -6.08 14.50
C ALA A 179 7.80 -7.20 15.12
N LEU A 180 6.63 -6.86 15.63
CA LEU A 180 5.68 -7.82 16.21
C LEU A 180 4.30 -7.63 15.57
N PHE A 181 3.78 -8.66 14.91
CA PHE A 181 2.41 -8.67 14.41
C PHE A 181 1.52 -9.36 15.44
N LEU A 182 0.53 -8.64 15.95
CA LEU A 182 -0.45 -9.11 16.93
C LEU A 182 -1.79 -9.37 16.25
N LEU A 183 -2.22 -10.62 16.25
CA LEU A 183 -3.37 -11.10 15.50
C LEU A 183 -4.33 -11.88 16.41
N PRO A 184 -5.63 -12.00 16.09
CA PRO A 184 -6.46 -13.01 16.73
C PRO A 184 -6.05 -14.43 16.28
N PRO A 185 -6.33 -15.48 17.08
CA PRO A 185 -6.16 -16.86 16.65
C PRO A 185 -6.89 -17.13 15.31
N GLY A 186 -6.19 -17.73 14.34
CA GLY A 186 -6.72 -18.05 13.01
C GLY A 186 -6.81 -16.88 12.01
N ALA A 187 -6.22 -15.71 12.33
CA ALA A 187 -6.24 -14.54 11.44
C ALA A 187 -5.47 -14.73 10.12
N ASP A 188 -4.52 -15.66 10.10
CA ASP A 188 -3.73 -16.08 8.93
C ASP A 188 -4.50 -17.05 8.02
N ASP A 189 -5.52 -17.74 8.53
CA ASP A 189 -6.42 -18.59 7.75
C ASP A 189 -7.72 -17.87 7.34
N ALA A 190 -8.03 -16.72 7.95
CA ALA A 190 -9.26 -15.97 7.71
C ALA A 190 -9.46 -15.52 6.25
N ARG A 191 -8.36 -15.35 5.49
CA ARG A 191 -8.37 -15.05 4.05
C ARG A 191 -7.20 -15.75 3.38
N SER A 192 -7.38 -16.17 2.13
CA SER A 192 -6.24 -16.62 1.34
C SER A 192 -5.33 -15.45 0.98
N PRO A 193 -3.99 -15.60 1.02
CA PRO A 193 -3.07 -14.57 0.58
C PRO A 193 -3.29 -14.23 -0.89
N THR A 194 -3.23 -12.95 -1.23
CA THR A 194 -3.23 -12.42 -2.60
C THR A 194 -1.83 -12.51 -3.23
N GLY A 195 -1.69 -12.18 -4.51
CA GLY A 195 -0.38 -12.06 -5.14
C GLY A 195 0.49 -10.96 -4.51
N LEU A 196 -0.14 -9.86 -4.08
CA LEU A 196 0.54 -8.78 -3.36
C LEU A 196 1.03 -9.24 -1.99
N ASP A 197 0.20 -9.99 -1.25
CA ASP A 197 0.60 -10.55 0.06
C ASP A 197 1.80 -11.51 -0.08
N ARG A 198 1.83 -12.36 -1.12
CA ARG A 198 2.98 -13.25 -1.40
C ARG A 198 4.26 -12.47 -1.68
N GLU A 199 4.17 -11.36 -2.43
CA GLU A 199 5.31 -10.49 -2.72
C GLU A 199 5.86 -9.82 -1.44
N ILE A 200 4.97 -9.35 -0.56
CA ILE A 200 5.32 -8.75 0.73
C ILE A 200 5.91 -9.81 1.66
N ALA A 201 5.25 -10.97 1.81
CA ALA A 201 5.72 -12.07 2.63
C ALA A 201 7.10 -12.55 2.19
N PHE A 202 7.36 -12.69 0.88
CA PHE A 202 8.68 -13.04 0.37
C PHE A 202 9.76 -12.00 0.73
N THR A 203 9.39 -10.72 0.79
CA THR A 203 10.30 -9.63 1.18
C THR A 203 10.60 -9.65 2.68
N LEU A 204 9.64 -10.01 3.52
CA LEU A 204 9.74 -9.92 4.98
C LEU A 204 10.08 -11.24 5.68
N ALA A 205 9.88 -12.39 5.05
CA ALA A 205 10.18 -13.71 5.61
C ALA A 205 11.62 -13.90 6.11
N PRO A 206 12.68 -13.31 5.50
CA PRO A 206 14.02 -13.39 6.07
C PRO A 206 14.12 -12.87 7.51
N TYR A 207 13.39 -11.80 7.85
CA TYR A 207 13.39 -11.23 9.20
C TYR A 207 12.54 -12.04 10.17
N GLU A 208 11.54 -12.75 9.65
CA GLU A 208 10.78 -13.70 10.45
C GLU A 208 11.65 -14.90 10.84
N ARG A 209 12.42 -15.45 9.88
CA ARG A 209 13.39 -16.52 10.14
C ARG A 209 14.52 -16.10 11.08
N SER A 210 14.95 -14.83 11.05
CA SER A 210 15.96 -14.31 11.98
C SER A 210 15.40 -13.97 13.36
N GLY A 211 14.07 -13.99 13.54
CA GLY A 211 13.40 -13.60 14.79
C GLY A 211 13.29 -12.09 15.02
N GLN A 212 13.76 -11.26 14.09
CA GLN A 212 13.55 -9.81 14.13
C GLN A 212 12.07 -9.47 13.92
N LEU A 213 11.38 -10.17 13.02
CA LEU A 213 9.94 -10.09 12.82
C LEU A 213 9.28 -11.30 13.51
N ARG A 214 8.27 -11.08 14.34
CA ARG A 214 7.56 -12.15 15.05
C ARG A 214 6.06 -11.97 14.95
N PHE A 215 5.35 -13.08 15.13
CA PHE A 215 3.90 -13.11 15.19
C PHE A 215 3.47 -13.58 16.58
N GLY A 216 2.47 -12.89 17.11
CA GLY A 216 1.84 -13.21 18.38
C GLY A 216 0.33 -13.20 18.23
N THR A 217 -0.33 -14.00 19.05
CA THR A 217 -1.79 -14.03 19.13
C THR A 217 -2.29 -13.43 20.43
N LEU A 218 -3.43 -12.76 20.35
CA LEU A 218 -4.20 -12.21 21.47
C LEU A 218 -5.69 -12.50 21.24
N PRO A 219 -6.52 -12.57 22.30
CA PRO A 219 -7.97 -12.70 22.13
C PRO A 219 -8.54 -11.64 21.18
N SER A 220 -9.52 -11.99 20.35
CA SER A 220 -10.08 -11.08 19.34
C SER A 220 -10.59 -9.76 19.94
N SER A 221 -11.12 -9.78 21.16
CA SER A 221 -11.52 -8.58 21.90
C SER A 221 -10.34 -7.64 22.18
N ALA A 222 -9.18 -8.18 22.58
CA ALA A 222 -7.99 -7.39 22.86
C ALA A 222 -7.41 -6.75 21.59
N VAL A 223 -7.45 -7.45 20.45
CA VAL A 223 -7.01 -6.90 19.16
C VAL A 223 -7.97 -5.84 18.62
N LEU A 224 -9.27 -6.01 18.84
CA LEU A 224 -10.32 -5.12 18.32
C LEU A 224 -10.32 -3.73 18.99
N ASP A 225 -9.81 -3.63 20.21
CA ASP A 225 -9.61 -2.36 20.93
C ASP A 225 -8.13 -1.91 20.96
N ALA A 226 -7.25 -2.62 20.25
CA ALA A 226 -5.83 -2.31 20.17
C ALA A 226 -5.54 -1.06 19.31
N PRO A 227 -4.45 -0.32 19.60
CA PRO A 227 -3.84 0.55 18.60
C PRO A 227 -3.40 -0.30 17.39
N ARG A 228 -3.68 0.17 16.17
CA ARG A 228 -3.25 -0.49 14.93
C ARG A 228 -1.73 -0.58 14.83
N LEU A 229 -1.03 0.45 15.30
CA LEU A 229 0.43 0.53 15.32
C LEU A 229 0.88 1.08 16.68
N SER A 230 1.81 0.39 17.33
CA SER A 230 2.47 0.87 18.55
C SER A 230 3.98 0.92 18.31
N ILE A 231 4.62 2.04 18.62
CA ILE A 231 6.05 2.25 18.41
C ILE A 231 6.70 2.51 19.77
N LEU A 232 7.52 1.56 20.24
CA LEU A 232 8.30 1.71 21.47
C LEU A 232 9.63 2.39 21.16
N LYS A 233 9.85 3.53 21.82
CA LYS A 233 11.06 4.36 21.71
C LYS A 233 11.75 4.48 23.06
N GLY A 234 13.06 4.70 23.03
CA GLY A 234 13.87 4.85 24.24
C GLY A 234 14.10 3.54 25.01
N VAL A 235 14.66 3.66 26.22
CA VAL A 235 15.00 2.53 27.10
C VAL A 235 14.76 2.91 28.57
N GLY A 236 14.49 1.89 29.41
CA GLY A 236 14.35 2.08 30.85
C GLY A 236 13.17 2.99 31.21
N SER A 237 13.36 3.86 32.20
CA SER A 237 12.32 4.76 32.73
C SER A 237 11.90 5.89 31.77
N GLU A 238 12.69 6.17 30.73
CA GLU A 238 12.37 7.18 29.71
C GLU A 238 11.68 6.58 28.49
N ALA A 239 11.45 5.27 28.47
CA ALA A 239 10.80 4.61 27.34
C ALA A 239 9.35 5.10 27.20
N CYS A 240 8.95 5.39 25.96
CA CYS A 240 7.62 5.84 25.61
C CYS A 240 7.05 5.02 24.45
N VAL A 241 5.72 5.01 24.35
CA VAL A 241 5.01 4.36 23.25
C VAL A 241 4.14 5.38 22.54
N ASP A 242 4.38 5.51 21.22
CA ASP A 242 3.47 6.20 20.30
C ASP A 242 2.47 5.16 19.76
N ALA A 243 1.20 5.29 20.17
CA ALA A 243 0.10 4.43 19.77
C ALA A 243 -0.78 5.12 18.72
N PHE A 244 -1.02 4.43 17.61
CA PHE A 244 -1.75 4.92 16.44
C PHE A 244 -3.06 4.15 16.30
N TYR A 245 -4.16 4.89 16.24
CA TYR A 245 -5.51 4.35 16.24
C TYR A 245 -6.18 4.56 14.88
N ALA A 246 -6.82 3.49 14.42
CA ALA A 246 -7.57 3.45 13.17
C ALA A 246 -9.04 3.12 13.46
N GLU A 247 -9.89 3.13 12.43
CA GLU A 247 -11.25 2.57 12.57
C GLU A 247 -11.20 1.05 12.81
N LYS A 248 -12.24 0.47 13.42
CA LYS A 248 -12.23 -0.96 13.80
C LYS A 248 -12.15 -1.89 12.57
N ASP A 249 -12.66 -1.46 11.43
CA ASP A 249 -12.62 -2.17 10.16
C ASP A 249 -11.38 -1.80 9.30
N ALA A 250 -10.27 -1.42 9.96
CA ALA A 250 -9.07 -1.03 9.24
C ALA A 250 -8.49 -2.19 8.41
N ALA A 251 -7.74 -1.83 7.35
CA ALA A 251 -7.23 -2.76 6.35
C ALA A 251 -6.37 -3.89 6.94
N SER A 252 -6.07 -4.92 6.15
CA SER A 252 -5.21 -6.03 6.59
C SER A 252 -3.85 -5.57 7.12
N ALA A 253 -3.19 -6.42 7.91
CA ALA A 253 -1.88 -6.09 8.46
C ALA A 253 -0.87 -5.74 7.35
N LEU A 254 -0.91 -6.47 6.23
CA LEU A 254 -0.01 -6.24 5.09
C LEU A 254 -0.43 -5.09 4.18
N ALA A 255 -1.64 -4.53 4.32
CA ALA A 255 -1.98 -3.28 3.64
C ALA A 255 -1.10 -2.12 4.11
N GLY A 256 -0.58 -2.19 5.33
CA GLY A 256 0.34 -1.21 5.92
C GLY A 256 -0.15 -0.71 7.28
N PRO A 257 0.76 -0.47 8.24
CA PRO A 257 0.40 -0.16 9.62
C PRO A 257 -0.24 1.22 9.81
N LEU A 258 -0.09 2.13 8.84
CA LEU A 258 -0.70 3.47 8.88
C LEU A 258 -2.03 3.57 8.13
N VAL A 259 -2.44 2.54 7.39
CA VAL A 259 -3.69 2.56 6.62
C VAL A 259 -4.88 2.68 7.56
N GLY A 260 -5.76 3.65 7.30
CA GLY A 260 -6.94 3.92 8.13
C GLY A 260 -6.65 4.57 9.48
N VAL A 261 -5.37 4.84 9.81
CA VAL A 261 -5.03 5.55 11.05
C VAL A 261 -5.55 6.99 10.97
N SER A 262 -6.11 7.46 12.08
CA SER A 262 -6.66 8.80 12.17
C SER A 262 -6.16 9.56 13.41
N HIS A 263 -5.73 8.85 14.46
CA HIS A 263 -5.32 9.45 15.73
C HIS A 263 -4.04 8.82 16.28
N MET A 264 -3.34 9.58 17.13
CA MET A 264 -2.15 9.15 17.85
C MET A 264 -2.26 9.55 19.33
N TYR A 265 -1.77 8.70 20.21
CA TYR A 265 -1.60 8.99 21.63
C TYR A 265 -0.21 8.52 22.06
N SER A 266 0.49 9.37 22.82
CA SER A 266 1.82 9.06 23.35
C SER A 266 1.74 8.93 24.87
N CYS A 267 2.36 7.90 25.43
CA CYS A 267 2.38 7.63 26.86
C CYS A 267 3.70 6.99 27.29
N THR A 268 3.91 6.84 28.60
CA THR A 268 5.05 6.06 29.12
C THR A 268 4.91 4.60 28.70
N ALA A 269 6.03 3.88 28.57
CA ALA A 269 5.98 2.48 28.15
C ALA A 269 5.16 1.61 29.12
N GLY A 270 5.24 1.86 30.42
CA GLY A 270 4.51 1.10 31.44
C GLY A 270 2.99 1.32 31.41
N ASP A 271 2.53 2.51 31.03
CA ASP A 271 1.11 2.84 30.92
C ASP A 271 0.51 2.48 29.55
N SER A 272 1.33 1.95 28.65
CA SER A 272 0.92 1.68 27.28
C SER A 272 0.03 0.43 27.17
N TRP A 273 -0.83 0.40 26.15
CA TRP A 273 -1.58 -0.80 25.80
C TRP A 273 -0.65 -2.01 25.58
N LEU A 274 0.51 -1.80 24.96
CA LEU A 274 1.48 -2.86 24.69
C LEU A 274 1.99 -3.52 25.97
N ALA A 275 2.27 -2.73 27.01
CA ALA A 275 2.65 -3.27 28.32
C ALA A 275 1.49 -4.04 28.99
N SER A 276 0.24 -3.57 28.82
CA SER A 276 -0.93 -4.23 29.42
C SER A 276 -1.21 -5.63 28.85
N VAL A 277 -0.78 -5.92 27.62
CA VAL A 277 -1.04 -7.20 26.94
C VAL A 277 0.17 -8.12 26.85
N GLN A 278 1.38 -7.66 27.21
CA GLN A 278 2.64 -8.36 26.95
C GLN A 278 2.65 -9.81 27.46
N ASP A 279 2.13 -10.05 28.67
CA ASP A 279 2.12 -11.37 29.32
C ASP A 279 1.02 -12.29 28.76
N SER A 280 0.08 -11.74 27.98
CA SER A 280 -1.00 -12.47 27.33
C SER A 280 -0.67 -12.87 25.89
N VAL A 281 0.42 -12.35 25.30
CA VAL A 281 0.79 -12.64 23.92
C VAL A 281 1.28 -14.09 23.81
N GLN A 282 0.58 -14.89 23.02
CA GLN A 282 1.01 -16.25 22.70
C GLN A 282 1.79 -16.28 21.40
N SER A 283 2.94 -16.95 21.36
CA SER A 283 3.73 -17.07 20.13
C SER A 283 2.94 -17.78 19.04
N MET A 284 3.04 -17.27 17.82
CA MET A 284 2.42 -17.85 16.62
C MET A 284 3.53 -18.37 15.69
N PRO A 285 3.37 -19.56 15.08
CA PRO A 285 4.28 -20.01 14.01
C PRO A 285 4.32 -18.97 12.89
N GLY A 286 5.48 -18.78 12.27
CA GLY A 286 5.68 -17.74 11.27
C GLY A 286 4.87 -17.95 9.99
N PRO A 287 3.74 -17.23 9.77
CA PRO A 287 2.89 -17.44 8.61
C PRO A 287 3.59 -17.02 7.31
N MET A 288 4.56 -16.10 7.35
CA MET A 288 5.28 -15.65 6.15
C MET A 288 6.27 -16.71 5.67
N SER A 289 7.03 -17.32 6.58
CA SER A 289 8.01 -18.37 6.27
C SER A 289 7.30 -19.60 5.76
N GLY A 290 6.26 -20.06 6.45
CA GLY A 290 5.45 -21.21 6.01
C GLY A 290 4.77 -20.99 4.65
N LEU A 291 4.37 -19.75 4.32
CA LEU A 291 3.93 -19.39 2.98
C LEU A 291 5.10 -19.47 1.98
N THR A 292 6.22 -18.80 2.26
CA THR A 292 7.34 -18.68 1.31
C THR A 292 8.08 -19.97 1.03
N GLU A 293 8.09 -20.93 1.96
CA GLU A 293 8.67 -22.26 1.76
C GLU A 293 7.93 -23.07 0.68
N ARG A 294 6.64 -22.78 0.48
CA ARG A 294 5.80 -23.41 -0.55
C ARG A 294 5.88 -22.69 -1.90
N LEU A 295 6.54 -21.53 -1.96
CA LEU A 295 6.60 -20.71 -3.17
C LEU A 295 7.87 -20.99 -3.98
N ARG A 296 7.68 -21.31 -5.26
CA ARG A 296 8.75 -21.24 -6.26
C ARG A 296 8.74 -19.86 -6.90
N VAL A 297 9.85 -19.14 -6.83
CA VAL A 297 9.94 -17.75 -7.31
C VAL A 297 10.88 -17.63 -8.49
N PHE A 298 10.38 -17.06 -9.58
CA PHE A 298 11.14 -16.75 -10.78
C PHE A 298 11.20 -15.24 -10.97
N ARG A 299 12.40 -14.69 -11.16
CA ARG A 299 12.61 -13.25 -11.35
C ARG A 299 13.20 -12.98 -12.73
N PHE A 300 12.51 -12.14 -13.49
CA PHE A 300 12.90 -11.73 -14.83
C PHE A 300 13.32 -10.26 -14.80
N ARG A 301 14.60 -10.01 -15.10
CA ARG A 301 15.16 -8.65 -15.13
C ARG A 301 14.99 -8.03 -16.52
N PRO A 302 14.98 -6.69 -16.62
CA PRO A 302 15.07 -6.02 -17.91
C PRO A 302 16.36 -6.41 -18.65
N GLY A 303 16.25 -6.65 -19.95
CA GLY A 303 17.37 -6.96 -20.85
C GLY A 303 17.81 -8.43 -20.87
N THR A 304 17.30 -9.28 -19.97
CA THR A 304 17.65 -10.72 -19.98
C THR A 304 16.72 -11.52 -20.89
N ALA A 305 17.29 -12.44 -21.67
CA ALA A 305 16.51 -13.44 -22.40
C ALA A 305 15.62 -14.22 -21.42
N ARG A 306 14.37 -14.49 -21.82
CA ARG A 306 13.38 -15.16 -20.97
C ARG A 306 13.08 -16.55 -21.49
N ASP A 307 13.46 -17.55 -20.71
CA ASP A 307 12.96 -18.91 -20.88
C ASP A 307 11.84 -19.16 -19.86
N LEU A 308 10.64 -19.45 -20.36
CA LEU A 308 9.46 -19.73 -19.53
C LEU A 308 9.28 -21.22 -19.26
N SER A 309 10.01 -22.10 -19.96
CA SER A 309 9.92 -23.55 -19.80
C SER A 309 10.05 -24.02 -18.34
N PRO A 310 10.96 -23.46 -17.51
CA PRO A 310 11.08 -23.83 -16.10
C PRO A 310 9.81 -23.56 -15.25
N LEU A 311 8.98 -22.60 -15.65
CA LEU A 311 7.71 -22.32 -14.96
C LEU A 311 6.74 -23.50 -15.08
N PHE A 312 6.74 -24.16 -16.24
CA PHE A 312 5.81 -25.24 -16.60
C PHE A 312 6.29 -26.64 -16.22
N LYS A 313 7.52 -26.80 -15.68
CA LYS A 313 8.17 -28.10 -15.46
C LYS A 313 7.28 -29.14 -14.73
N GLY A 314 6.45 -28.72 -13.77
CA GLY A 314 5.59 -29.62 -12.99
C GLY A 314 4.37 -30.18 -13.77
N VAL A 315 4.06 -29.60 -14.93
CA VAL A 315 2.87 -29.94 -15.74
C VAL A 315 3.23 -30.13 -17.23
N SER A 316 4.51 -30.20 -17.57
CA SER A 316 4.97 -30.46 -18.93
C SER A 316 4.58 -31.87 -19.38
N GLY A 317 4.02 -31.99 -20.59
CA GLY A 317 3.50 -33.23 -21.14
C GLY A 317 2.13 -33.67 -20.59
N ARG A 318 1.48 -32.83 -19.78
CA ARG A 318 0.19 -33.14 -19.13
C ARG A 318 -0.95 -32.45 -19.88
N ARG A 319 -2.16 -33.01 -19.76
CA ARG A 319 -3.38 -32.34 -20.21
C ARG A 319 -3.89 -31.44 -19.10
N VAL A 320 -4.17 -30.18 -19.43
CA VAL A 320 -4.46 -29.13 -18.43
C VAL A 320 -5.67 -28.27 -18.77
N ALA A 321 -6.33 -27.81 -17.71
CA ALA A 321 -7.17 -26.63 -17.73
C ALA A 321 -6.33 -25.40 -17.30
N LEU A 322 -6.23 -24.41 -18.20
CA LEU A 322 -5.49 -23.18 -18.01
C LEU A 322 -6.48 -22.01 -17.84
N GLU A 323 -6.38 -21.31 -16.71
CA GLU A 323 -7.19 -20.12 -16.41
C GLU A 323 -6.28 -18.91 -16.16
N ILE A 324 -6.56 -17.80 -16.84
CA ILE A 324 -5.76 -16.58 -16.79
C ILE A 324 -6.65 -15.42 -16.38
N GLU A 325 -6.39 -14.85 -15.21
CA GLU A 325 -7.01 -13.62 -14.73
C GLU A 325 -5.99 -12.49 -14.81
N ASP A 326 -6.22 -11.50 -15.68
CA ASP A 326 -5.38 -10.30 -15.77
C ASP A 326 -6.24 -9.13 -16.28
N PRO A 327 -6.37 -8.02 -15.53
CA PRO A 327 -7.27 -6.93 -15.90
C PRO A 327 -7.00 -6.31 -17.26
N TRP A 328 -5.76 -6.41 -17.76
CA TRP A 328 -5.29 -5.74 -18.96
C TRP A 328 -5.14 -6.66 -20.17
N CYS A 329 -5.12 -7.98 -19.98
CA CYS A 329 -4.68 -8.93 -21.01
C CYS A 329 -5.54 -8.93 -22.29
N GLY A 330 -6.84 -8.64 -22.17
CA GLY A 330 -7.77 -8.55 -23.30
C GLY A 330 -7.90 -7.15 -23.92
N VAL A 331 -7.33 -6.12 -23.30
CA VAL A 331 -7.76 -4.72 -23.51
C VAL A 331 -7.14 -4.07 -24.75
N ARG A 332 -5.80 -3.99 -24.83
CA ARG A 332 -5.10 -3.33 -25.95
C ARG A 332 -4.50 -4.34 -26.91
N PRO A 333 -4.26 -3.98 -28.19
CA PRO A 333 -3.65 -4.89 -29.17
C PRO A 333 -2.31 -5.49 -28.71
N HIS A 334 -1.49 -4.72 -27.99
CA HIS A 334 -0.24 -5.25 -27.43
C HIS A 334 -0.48 -6.29 -26.33
N ASN A 335 -1.42 -6.04 -25.40
CA ASN A 335 -1.73 -6.96 -24.31
C ASN A 335 -2.25 -8.30 -24.87
N ARG A 336 -3.13 -8.26 -25.88
CA ARG A 336 -3.64 -9.47 -26.54
C ARG A 336 -2.53 -10.29 -27.20
N ARG A 337 -1.63 -9.64 -27.94
CA ARG A 337 -0.46 -10.31 -28.54
C ARG A 337 0.45 -10.94 -27.50
N ARG A 338 0.69 -10.24 -26.37
CA ARG A 338 1.50 -10.79 -25.27
C ARG A 338 0.83 -11.99 -24.63
N LEU A 339 -0.47 -11.93 -24.36
CA LEU A 339 -1.25 -13.05 -23.86
C LEU A 339 -1.22 -14.25 -24.82
N ALA A 340 -1.42 -14.02 -26.12
CA ALA A 340 -1.35 -15.08 -27.13
C ALA A 340 0.02 -15.75 -27.15
N ASN A 341 1.10 -14.96 -27.15
CA ASN A 341 2.47 -15.48 -27.07
C ASN A 341 2.74 -16.25 -25.76
N PHE A 342 2.13 -15.85 -24.64
CA PHE A 342 2.23 -16.58 -23.39
C PHE A 342 1.59 -17.97 -23.50
N VAL A 343 0.37 -18.06 -24.06
CA VAL A 343 -0.30 -19.34 -24.27
C VAL A 343 0.48 -20.22 -25.26
N ALA A 344 1.02 -19.64 -26.33
CA ALA A 344 1.89 -20.36 -27.27
C ALA A 344 3.17 -20.89 -26.58
N ALA A 345 3.77 -20.11 -25.67
CA ALA A 345 4.91 -20.57 -24.88
C ALA A 345 4.54 -21.72 -23.93
N ALA A 346 3.33 -21.73 -23.37
CA ALA A 346 2.83 -22.85 -22.56
C ALA A 346 2.71 -24.14 -23.38
N VAL A 347 2.14 -24.05 -24.59
CA VAL A 347 2.04 -25.20 -25.52
C VAL A 347 3.44 -25.67 -25.96
N ALA A 348 4.34 -24.74 -26.29
CA ALA A 348 5.72 -25.07 -26.65
C ALA A 348 6.50 -25.73 -25.49
N ALA A 349 6.14 -25.43 -24.24
CA ALA A 349 6.65 -26.09 -23.04
C ALA A 349 6.02 -27.47 -22.77
N GLY A 350 5.15 -27.95 -23.68
CA GLY A 350 4.57 -29.29 -23.67
C GLY A 350 3.20 -29.41 -23.01
N LEU A 351 2.47 -28.32 -22.78
CA LEU A 351 1.11 -28.41 -22.22
C LEU A 351 0.10 -28.75 -23.31
N ASP A 352 -0.72 -29.79 -23.07
CA ASP A 352 -1.93 -30.07 -23.85
C ASP A 352 -3.12 -29.33 -23.21
N ILE A 353 -3.49 -28.17 -23.76
CA ILE A 353 -4.52 -27.30 -23.17
C ILE A 353 -5.91 -27.76 -23.61
N GLU A 354 -6.61 -28.47 -22.74
CA GLU A 354 -8.00 -28.91 -22.97
C GLU A 354 -9.00 -27.77 -22.79
N ARG A 355 -8.81 -26.97 -21.74
CA ARG A 355 -9.66 -25.81 -21.41
C ARG A 355 -8.80 -24.56 -21.27
N LEU A 356 -9.18 -23.48 -21.95
CA LEU A 356 -8.56 -22.16 -21.80
C LEU A 356 -9.61 -21.14 -21.37
N ALA A 357 -9.48 -20.62 -20.16
CA ALA A 357 -10.31 -19.52 -19.65
C ALA A 357 -9.49 -18.23 -19.50
N VAL A 358 -10.03 -17.10 -19.95
CA VAL A 358 -9.38 -15.79 -19.83
C VAL A 358 -10.36 -14.76 -19.28
N VAL A 359 -9.94 -14.05 -18.24
CA VAL A 359 -10.72 -13.02 -17.55
C VAL A 359 -9.97 -11.68 -17.57
N TRP A 360 -10.64 -10.62 -18.01
CA TRP A 360 -10.09 -9.24 -18.01
C TRP A 360 -11.15 -8.18 -17.67
N ASN A 361 -10.72 -6.93 -17.48
CA ASN A 361 -11.60 -5.78 -17.32
C ASN A 361 -11.66 -4.96 -18.61
N PRO A 362 -12.80 -4.94 -19.35
CA PRO A 362 -12.89 -4.28 -20.63
C PRO A 362 -12.81 -2.75 -20.55
N HIS A 363 -13.00 -2.16 -19.37
CA HIS A 363 -13.01 -0.70 -19.16
C HIS A 363 -11.61 -0.11 -18.94
N HIS A 364 -10.57 -0.94 -18.82
CA HIS A 364 -9.20 -0.46 -18.61
C HIS A 364 -8.58 0.17 -19.87
N GLY A 365 -9.23 0.06 -21.03
CA GLY A 365 -8.79 0.72 -22.25
C GLY A 365 -9.96 1.22 -23.05
N GLU A 366 -9.95 2.52 -23.33
CA GLU A 366 -10.88 3.14 -24.26
C GLU A 366 -10.41 2.90 -25.72
N PRO A 367 -11.31 2.80 -26.73
CA PRO A 367 -12.78 2.82 -26.66
C PRO A 367 -13.45 1.49 -27.08
N ASP A 368 -12.70 0.41 -27.30
CA ASP A 368 -13.23 -0.82 -27.91
C ASP A 368 -14.26 -1.51 -26.98
N PRO A 369 -15.47 -1.85 -27.48
CA PRO A 369 -16.42 -2.65 -26.72
C PRO A 369 -15.87 -4.03 -26.36
N ALA A 370 -16.32 -4.58 -25.22
CA ALA A 370 -15.89 -5.91 -24.73
C ALA A 370 -15.98 -7.01 -25.79
N GLN A 371 -17.04 -6.99 -26.63
CA GLN A 371 -17.21 -7.96 -27.71
C GLN A 371 -16.14 -7.83 -28.81
N ALA A 372 -15.74 -6.61 -29.16
CA ALA A 372 -14.68 -6.36 -30.13
C ALA A 372 -13.32 -6.83 -29.57
N GLN A 373 -13.05 -6.54 -28.29
CA GLN A 373 -11.88 -7.04 -27.58
C GLN A 373 -11.83 -8.59 -27.58
N SER A 374 -12.97 -9.24 -27.31
CA SER A 374 -13.11 -10.70 -27.36
C SER A 374 -12.81 -11.29 -28.74
N SER A 375 -13.40 -10.73 -29.81
CA SER A 375 -13.15 -11.17 -31.18
C SER A 375 -11.68 -10.99 -31.57
N ALA A 376 -11.08 -9.85 -31.21
CA ALA A 376 -9.67 -9.58 -31.46
C ALA A 376 -8.74 -10.55 -30.70
N LEU A 377 -9.05 -10.86 -29.43
CA LEU A 377 -8.26 -11.82 -28.65
C LEU A 377 -8.32 -13.23 -29.24
N ARG A 378 -9.50 -13.68 -29.71
CA ARG A 378 -9.61 -14.97 -30.43
C ARG A 378 -8.78 -14.99 -31.70
N ALA A 379 -8.75 -13.89 -32.46
CA ALA A 379 -7.95 -13.80 -33.67
C ALA A 379 -6.44 -13.88 -33.36
N GLU A 380 -5.98 -13.20 -32.30
CA GLU A 380 -4.58 -13.25 -31.86
C GLU A 380 -4.17 -14.64 -31.33
N LEU A 381 -5.06 -15.34 -30.61
CA LEU A 381 -4.78 -16.72 -30.19
C LEU A 381 -4.65 -17.68 -31.38
N ARG A 382 -5.52 -17.53 -32.39
CA ARG A 382 -5.44 -18.33 -33.63
C ARG A 382 -4.19 -18.02 -34.45
N SER A 383 -3.76 -16.75 -34.48
CA SER A 383 -2.60 -16.33 -35.28
C SER A 383 -1.29 -16.99 -34.80
N VAL A 384 -1.21 -17.37 -33.53
CA VAL A 384 -0.07 -18.10 -32.94
C VAL A 384 -0.30 -19.61 -32.83
N GLY A 385 -1.33 -20.14 -33.50
CA GLY A 385 -1.57 -21.59 -33.63
C GLY A 385 -2.39 -22.22 -32.49
N ILE A 386 -3.04 -21.43 -31.63
CA ILE A 386 -3.92 -21.99 -30.58
C ILE A 386 -5.25 -22.42 -31.21
N THR A 387 -5.56 -23.71 -31.06
CA THR A 387 -6.76 -24.34 -31.64
C THR A 387 -7.93 -24.44 -30.66
N VAL A 388 -7.66 -24.50 -29.35
CA VAL A 388 -8.70 -24.50 -28.31
C VAL A 388 -9.50 -23.20 -28.36
N THR A 389 -10.83 -23.31 -28.31
CA THR A 389 -11.69 -22.12 -28.26
C THR A 389 -11.71 -21.58 -26.83
N PRO A 390 -11.27 -20.33 -26.58
CA PRO A 390 -11.17 -19.81 -25.23
C PRO A 390 -12.54 -19.42 -24.67
N GLU A 391 -12.77 -19.75 -23.40
CA GLU A 391 -13.82 -19.19 -22.56
C GLU A 391 -13.42 -17.78 -22.13
N LEU A 392 -13.99 -16.77 -22.79
CA LEU A 392 -13.70 -15.37 -22.52
C LEU A 392 -14.75 -14.79 -21.57
N ARG A 393 -14.31 -14.30 -20.41
CA ARG A 393 -15.16 -13.67 -19.40
C ARG A 393 -14.68 -12.25 -19.11
N HIS A 394 -15.61 -11.37 -18.81
CA HIS A 394 -15.32 -9.99 -18.46
C HIS A 394 -15.86 -9.69 -17.07
N ARG A 395 -15.02 -9.15 -16.18
CA ARG A 395 -15.53 -8.58 -14.91
C ARG A 395 -15.89 -7.12 -15.14
N SER A 396 -17.16 -6.78 -14.93
CA SER A 396 -17.70 -5.42 -15.03
C SER A 396 -18.69 -5.16 -13.89
N GLY A 397 -18.92 -3.90 -13.50
CA GLY A 397 -19.79 -3.55 -12.37
C GLY A 397 -19.08 -3.51 -11.01
N ARG A 398 -19.71 -4.06 -9.94
CA ARG A 398 -19.14 -4.07 -8.57
C ARG A 398 -17.82 -4.87 -8.46
N ASP A 399 -17.55 -5.77 -9.41
CA ASP A 399 -16.30 -6.53 -9.54
C ASP A 399 -15.24 -5.86 -10.44
N ARG A 400 -15.37 -4.54 -10.69
CA ARG A 400 -14.43 -3.74 -11.52
C ARG A 400 -13.01 -3.71 -10.96
N HIS A 401 -12.84 -3.92 -9.67
CA HIS A 401 -11.58 -3.73 -8.94
C HIS A 401 -10.84 -5.05 -8.66
N PHE A 402 -10.77 -5.94 -9.65
CA PHE A 402 -9.81 -7.04 -9.53
C PHE A 402 -8.46 -6.57 -10.07
N HIS A 403 -7.44 -6.64 -9.23
CA HIS A 403 -6.05 -6.29 -9.55
C HIS A 403 -5.15 -7.53 -9.69
N ASP A 404 -5.70 -8.68 -9.35
CA ASP A 404 -5.03 -9.96 -9.34
C ASP A 404 -4.63 -10.37 -10.77
N ARG A 405 -3.37 -10.79 -10.89
CA ARG A 405 -2.75 -11.28 -12.11
C ARG A 405 -2.35 -12.72 -11.86
N VAL A 406 -3.29 -13.61 -12.11
CA VAL A 406 -3.21 -15.00 -11.68
C VAL A 406 -3.28 -15.92 -12.89
N VAL A 407 -2.39 -16.91 -12.91
CA VAL A 407 -2.52 -18.05 -13.83
C VAL A 407 -2.75 -19.29 -12.98
N THR A 408 -3.86 -19.98 -13.22
CA THR A 408 -4.17 -21.27 -12.58
C THR A 408 -4.02 -22.38 -13.62
N ILE A 409 -3.28 -23.43 -13.28
CA ILE A 409 -3.07 -24.59 -14.14
C ILE A 409 -3.47 -25.84 -13.35
N GLN A 410 -4.45 -26.58 -13.86
CA GLN A 410 -4.90 -27.82 -13.25
C GLN A 410 -4.74 -28.96 -14.23
N THR A 411 -4.13 -30.07 -13.82
CA THR A 411 -4.14 -31.29 -14.64
C THR A 411 -5.54 -31.90 -14.67
N VAL A 412 -5.93 -32.38 -15.84
CA VAL A 412 -7.25 -32.98 -16.12
C VAL A 412 -7.16 -34.36 -16.78
N ASP A 413 -5.94 -34.89 -16.92
CA ASP A 413 -5.71 -36.28 -17.33
C ASP A 413 -5.83 -37.26 -16.15
N ASP A 414 -5.68 -38.56 -16.44
CA ASP A 414 -5.83 -39.67 -15.47
C ASP A 414 -4.65 -39.82 -14.48
N GLY A 415 -3.63 -38.95 -14.55
CA GLY A 415 -2.48 -39.01 -13.65
C GLY A 415 -2.70 -38.30 -12.31
N GLU A 416 -1.62 -38.10 -11.56
CA GLU A 416 -1.69 -37.34 -10.31
C GLU A 416 -2.20 -35.91 -10.57
N ARG A 417 -3.11 -35.47 -9.70
CA ARG A 417 -3.74 -34.16 -9.80
C ARG A 417 -2.77 -33.10 -9.29
N VAL A 418 -2.31 -32.24 -10.19
CA VAL A 418 -1.46 -31.09 -9.88
C VAL A 418 -2.27 -29.82 -10.11
N ASN A 419 -2.24 -28.91 -9.14
CA ASN A 419 -2.94 -27.63 -9.18
C ASN A 419 -1.95 -26.50 -8.87
N LEU A 420 -1.53 -25.78 -9.89
CA LEU A 420 -0.59 -24.67 -9.76
C LEU A 420 -1.33 -23.34 -9.78
N ARG A 421 -1.02 -22.47 -8.83
CA ARG A 421 -1.38 -21.05 -8.86
C ARG A 421 -0.13 -20.23 -9.07
N TRP A 422 -0.16 -19.33 -10.06
CA TRP A 422 0.90 -18.39 -10.33
C TRP A 422 0.39 -16.98 -10.05
N ASP A 423 1.11 -16.23 -9.22
CA ASP A 423 0.89 -14.79 -9.05
C ASP A 423 2.00 -14.06 -9.84
N VAL A 424 1.61 -13.30 -10.86
CA VAL A 424 2.52 -12.63 -11.81
C VAL A 424 2.63 -11.15 -11.45
N THR A 425 3.82 -10.69 -11.06
CA THR A 425 4.00 -9.27 -10.76
C THR A 425 3.91 -8.45 -12.05
N ALA A 426 3.13 -7.37 -11.98
CA ALA A 426 2.91 -6.44 -13.09
C ALA A 426 2.17 -6.98 -14.34
N GLY A 427 1.87 -8.27 -14.45
CA GLY A 427 0.94 -8.83 -15.44
C GLY A 427 1.62 -9.67 -16.53
N ILE A 428 0.80 -10.34 -17.35
CA ILE A 428 1.28 -11.22 -18.43
C ILE A 428 2.03 -10.44 -19.51
N ASP A 429 1.63 -9.19 -19.75
CA ASP A 429 2.32 -8.29 -20.68
C ASP A 429 3.77 -8.04 -20.28
N ASN A 430 4.01 -7.78 -18.99
CA ASN A 430 5.35 -7.63 -18.43
C ASN A 430 6.10 -8.94 -18.35
N LEU A 431 5.44 -10.07 -18.06
CA LEU A 431 6.04 -11.41 -18.14
C LEU A 431 6.56 -11.74 -19.54
N MET A 432 5.88 -11.24 -20.56
CA MET A 432 6.23 -11.48 -21.96
C MET A 432 7.11 -10.39 -22.58
N SER A 433 7.55 -9.39 -21.81
CA SER A 433 8.37 -8.27 -22.29
C SER A 433 9.80 -8.32 -21.79
N HIS A 434 10.79 -8.34 -22.69
CA HIS A 434 12.21 -8.36 -22.32
C HIS A 434 12.70 -7.05 -21.67
N THR A 435 12.00 -5.93 -21.86
CA THR A 435 12.42 -4.62 -21.34
C THR A 435 11.84 -4.29 -19.97
N LYS A 436 10.99 -5.15 -19.42
CA LYS A 436 10.31 -4.93 -18.15
C LYS A 436 10.87 -5.84 -17.07
N GLU A 437 10.63 -5.50 -15.82
CA GLU A 437 10.84 -6.42 -14.70
C GLU A 437 9.54 -7.17 -14.44
N CYS A 438 9.64 -8.45 -14.07
CA CYS A 438 8.52 -9.29 -13.68
C CYS A 438 9.01 -10.39 -12.74
N SER A 439 8.20 -10.77 -11.77
CA SER A 439 8.40 -11.97 -10.97
C SER A 439 7.17 -12.86 -11.07
N VAL A 440 7.36 -14.18 -10.96
CA VAL A 440 6.28 -15.16 -10.91
C VAL A 440 6.45 -15.96 -9.62
N PHE A 441 5.43 -15.94 -8.77
CA PHE A 441 5.34 -16.76 -7.57
C PHE A 441 4.43 -17.93 -7.86
N ILE A 442 4.96 -19.15 -7.81
CA ILE A 442 4.22 -20.39 -8.10
C ILE A 442 4.00 -21.14 -6.80
N GLU A 443 2.74 -21.45 -6.51
CA GLU A 443 2.28 -22.29 -5.39
C GLU A 443 1.59 -23.52 -5.96
N GLU A 444 1.93 -24.70 -5.43
CA GLU A 444 1.19 -25.94 -5.68
C GLU A 444 0.16 -26.13 -4.56
N ARG A 445 -1.11 -26.36 -4.93
CA ARG A 445 -2.28 -26.33 -4.05
C ARG A 445 -2.97 -27.66 -3.89
#